data_AF-A0A416RT00-F1
#
_entry.id   AF-A0A416RT00-F1
#
_cell.length_a   1.000
_cell.length_b   1.000
_cell.length_c   1.000
_cell.angle_alpha   90.00
_cell.angle_beta   90.00
_cell.angle_gamma   90.00
#
_symmetry.space_group_name_H-M   'P 1'
#
loop_
_entity.id
_entity.type
_entity.pdbx_description
1 polymer ?
#
loop_
_entity_poly.entity_id
_entity_poly.type
_entity_poly.pdbx_seq_one_letter_code
_entity_poly.pdbx_strand_id
1 'polypeptide(L)'
;MSTWHKETAKRLTISAEDGKRKRTGFDGVVHFIPGLFNEEFNFRAIEKSTASMITTQASGYEKHHQDTTTLYGEDVQLIAKDGKIYYLPESKAE
;
A
#
# COMPACT_ATOMS: atom_id res chain seq x y z
N MET A 1 -3.64 -10.51 1.50
CA MET A 1 -3.35 -9.10 1.13
C MET A 1 -4.55 -8.36 0.53
N SER A 2 -5.50 -9.03 -0.15
CA SER A 2 -6.64 -8.39 -0.84
C SER A 2 -7.73 -7.75 0.05
N THR A 3 -7.96 -8.25 1.28
CA THR A 3 -9.04 -7.75 2.16
C THR A 3 -8.86 -6.28 2.54
N TRP A 4 -7.64 -5.88 2.94
CA TRP A 4 -7.35 -4.50 3.30
C TRP A 4 -7.58 -3.53 2.14
N HIS A 5 -7.17 -3.90 0.92
CA HIS A 5 -7.38 -3.09 -0.27
C HIS A 5 -8.87 -2.92 -0.58
N LYS A 6 -9.65 -4.01 -0.51
CA LYS A 6 -11.10 -3.97 -0.74
C LYS A 6 -11.83 -3.10 0.30
N GLU A 7 -11.52 -3.29 1.58
CA GLU A 7 -12.11 -2.51 2.67
C GLU A 7 -11.76 -1.02 2.56
N THR A 8 -10.50 -0.72 2.22
CA THR A 8 -10.04 0.65 2.05
C THR A 8 -10.68 1.33 0.83
N ALA A 9 -10.79 0.63 -0.31
CA ALA A 9 -11.48 1.15 -1.48
C ALA A 9 -12.96 1.46 -1.19
N LYS A 10 -13.65 0.56 -0.45
CA LYS A 10 -15.03 0.80 0.00
C LYS A 10 -15.12 2.01 0.94
N ARG A 11 -14.27 2.08 1.97
CA ARG A 11 -14.24 3.17 2.96
C ARG A 11 -14.01 4.52 2.31
N LEU A 12 -13.12 4.59 1.32
CA LEU A 12 -12.79 5.82 0.60
C LEU A 12 -13.69 6.07 -0.61
N THR A 13 -14.65 5.17 -0.88
CA THR A 13 -15.54 5.22 -2.04
C THR A 13 -14.75 5.43 -3.34
N ILE A 14 -13.74 4.59 -3.53
CA ILE A 14 -12.93 4.52 -4.74
C ILE A 14 -13.53 3.43 -5.63
N SER A 15 -13.91 3.80 -6.84
CA SER A 15 -14.24 2.87 -7.91
C SER A 15 -13.07 2.82 -8.89
N ALA A 16 -12.32 1.71 -8.85
CA ALA A 16 -11.22 1.49 -9.79
C ALA A 16 -11.75 1.19 -11.20
N GLU A 17 -12.93 0.57 -11.31
CA GLU A 17 -13.61 0.30 -12.58
C GLU A 17 -14.06 1.59 -13.26
N ASP A 18 -14.71 2.49 -12.51
CA ASP A 18 -15.19 3.77 -13.03
C ASP A 18 -14.11 4.87 -13.05
N GLY A 19 -12.89 4.56 -12.57
CA GLY A 19 -11.79 5.52 -12.51
C GLY A 19 -12.11 6.77 -11.70
N LYS A 20 -12.89 6.66 -10.63
CA LYS A 20 -13.29 7.80 -9.79
C LYS A 20 -13.24 7.52 -8.30
N ARG A 21 -13.15 8.58 -7.51
CA ARG A 21 -13.25 8.54 -6.04
C ARG A 21 -14.15 9.64 -5.51
N LYS A 22 -14.78 9.41 -4.37
CA LYS A 22 -15.55 10.44 -3.67
C LYS A 22 -14.65 11.60 -3.23
N ARG A 23 -15.15 12.82 -3.36
CA ARG A 23 -14.53 14.05 -2.83
C ARG A 23 -14.72 14.07 -1.32
N THR A 24 -13.68 14.49 -0.60
CA THR A 24 -13.66 14.53 0.86
C THR A 24 -13.03 15.83 1.33
N GLY A 25 -13.17 16.14 2.63
CA GLY A 25 -12.63 17.37 3.21
C GLY A 25 -13.29 18.61 2.62
N PHE A 26 -12.52 19.70 2.50
CA PHE A 26 -13.02 20.98 2.02
C PHE A 26 -13.59 20.91 0.58
N ASP A 27 -12.92 20.19 -0.32
CA ASP A 27 -13.40 19.94 -1.69
C ASP A 27 -14.77 19.23 -1.69
N GLY A 28 -14.98 18.30 -0.76
CA GLY A 28 -16.29 17.65 -0.57
C GLY A 28 -17.38 18.62 -0.10
N VAL A 29 -17.06 19.57 0.78
CA VAL A 29 -18.02 20.58 1.27
C VAL A 29 -18.45 21.51 0.14
N VAL A 30 -17.51 21.98 -0.69
CA VAL A 30 -17.78 22.85 -1.84
C VAL A 30 -18.68 22.14 -2.86
N HIS A 31 -18.42 20.87 -3.12
CA HIS A 31 -19.17 20.08 -4.09
C HIS A 31 -20.44 19.41 -3.55
N PHE A 32 -20.76 19.58 -2.26
CA PHE A 32 -21.95 18.99 -1.65
C PHE A 32 -23.24 19.54 -2.27
N ILE A 33 -23.39 20.87 -2.36
CA ILE A 33 -24.62 21.49 -2.91
C ILE A 33 -24.82 21.13 -4.40
N PRO A 34 -23.81 21.28 -5.29
CA PRO A 34 -23.92 20.77 -6.66
C PRO A 34 -24.24 19.27 -6.72
N GLY A 35 -23.67 18.49 -5.79
CA GLY A 35 -23.87 17.06 -5.63
C GLY A 35 -25.30 16.64 -5.31
N LEU A 36 -26.14 17.55 -4.78
CA LEU A 36 -27.58 17.30 -4.55
C LEU A 36 -28.39 17.32 -5.85
N PHE A 37 -27.90 18.01 -6.90
CA PHE A 37 -28.54 18.09 -8.21
C PHE A 37 -27.99 17.05 -9.19
N ASN A 38 -26.70 16.73 -9.09
CA ASN A 38 -26.07 15.67 -9.87
C ASN A 38 -25.00 14.97 -9.03
N GLU A 39 -25.21 13.69 -8.76
CA GLU A 39 -24.35 12.89 -7.89
C GLU A 39 -22.90 12.83 -8.38
N GLU A 40 -22.65 12.96 -9.68
CA GLU A 40 -21.31 12.93 -10.27
C GLU A 40 -20.40 14.06 -9.75
N PHE A 41 -20.97 15.19 -9.31
CA PHE A 41 -20.19 16.28 -8.71
C PHE A 41 -19.57 15.89 -7.36
N ASN A 42 -20.09 14.87 -6.66
CA ASN A 42 -19.49 14.35 -5.44
C ASN A 42 -18.20 13.54 -5.71
N PHE A 43 -17.86 13.30 -6.99
CA PHE A 43 -16.74 12.47 -7.39
C PHE A 43 -15.69 13.26 -8.16
N ARG A 44 -14.46 12.73 -8.18
CA ARG A 44 -13.37 13.17 -9.05
C ARG A 44 -12.68 11.98 -9.69
N ALA A 45 -12.17 12.18 -10.89
CA ALA A 45 -11.37 11.19 -11.58
C ALA A 45 -10.09 10.85 -10.77
N ILE A 46 -9.67 9.60 -10.87
CA ILE A 46 -8.34 9.13 -10.49
C ILE A 46 -7.56 8.80 -11.76
N GLU A 47 -6.24 8.86 -11.68
CA GLU A 47 -5.39 8.53 -12.83
C GLU A 47 -5.53 7.03 -13.17
N LYS A 48 -5.50 6.71 -14.47
CA LYS A 48 -5.57 5.32 -14.95
C LYS A 48 -4.47 4.43 -14.35
N SER A 49 -3.25 4.96 -14.17
CA SER A 49 -2.15 4.26 -13.52
C SER A 49 -2.49 3.89 -12.07
N THR A 50 -3.11 4.82 -11.33
CA THR A 50 -3.55 4.62 -9.95
C THR A 50 -4.64 3.57 -9.87
N ALA A 51 -5.65 3.64 -10.76
CA ALA A 51 -6.70 2.63 -10.84
C ALA A 51 -6.12 1.24 -11.13
N SER A 52 -5.18 1.13 -12.07
CA SER A 52 -4.48 -0.11 -12.40
C SER A 52 -3.71 -0.67 -11.20
N MET A 53 -2.97 0.18 -10.48
CA MET A 53 -2.20 -0.23 -9.30
C MET A 53 -3.11 -0.79 -8.20
N ILE A 54 -4.23 -0.12 -7.91
CA ILE A 54 -5.22 -0.61 -6.93
C ILE A 54 -5.79 -1.96 -7.34
N THR A 55 -6.14 -2.14 -8.62
CA THR A 55 -6.67 -3.41 -9.14
C THR A 55 -5.65 -4.55 -9.04
N THR A 56 -4.39 -4.29 -9.39
CA THR A 56 -3.29 -5.28 -9.27
C THR A 56 -3.04 -5.69 -7.83
N GLN A 57 -3.03 -4.74 -6.90
CA GLN A 57 -2.84 -5.02 -5.47
C GLN A 57 -4.05 -5.73 -4.86
N ALA A 58 -5.27 -5.36 -5.27
CA ALA A 58 -6.51 -5.99 -4.81
C ALA A 58 -6.69 -7.42 -5.33
N SER A 59 -6.17 -7.75 -6.52
CA SER A 59 -6.21 -9.12 -7.07
C SER A 59 -5.20 -10.05 -6.39
N GLY A 60 -4.28 -9.51 -5.59
CA GLY A 60 -3.20 -10.28 -4.96
C GLY A 60 -2.16 -10.78 -5.96
N TYR A 61 -2.23 -10.31 -7.22
CA TYR A 61 -1.28 -10.63 -8.27
C TYR A 61 -0.09 -9.68 -8.20
N GLU A 62 0.59 -9.64 -7.06
CA GLU A 62 1.89 -8.98 -7.00
C GLU A 62 2.96 -10.04 -7.25
N LYS A 63 3.61 -9.95 -8.43
CA LYS A 63 4.96 -10.49 -8.64
C LYS A 63 5.95 -9.66 -7.83
N HIS A 64 5.77 -9.60 -6.51
CA HIS A 64 6.90 -9.26 -5.67
C HIS A 64 7.80 -10.48 -5.73
N HIS A 65 9.02 -10.29 -6.23
CA HIS A 65 10.13 -11.12 -5.78
C HIS A 65 10.16 -10.93 -4.26
N GLN A 66 9.42 -11.76 -3.53
CA GLN A 66 9.65 -11.91 -2.11
C GLN A 66 11.11 -12.31 -2.02
N ASP A 67 11.90 -11.48 -1.35
CA ASP A 67 13.22 -11.92 -0.96
C ASP A 67 12.99 -13.12 -0.04
N THR A 68 13.11 -14.32 -0.61
CA THR A 68 12.94 -15.58 0.11
C THR A 68 14.14 -15.86 0.98
N THR A 69 15.15 -14.99 0.98
CA THR A 69 16.26 -15.04 1.92
C THR A 69 15.70 -14.98 3.33
N THR A 70 15.80 -16.10 4.02
CA THR A 70 15.42 -16.21 5.42
C THR A 70 16.42 -15.38 6.22
N LEU A 71 16.03 -14.17 6.63
CA LEU A 71 16.87 -13.24 7.40
C LEU A 71 17.49 -13.85 8.67
N TYR A 72 16.91 -14.94 9.17
CA TYR A 72 17.35 -15.69 10.36
C TYR A 72 17.66 -17.16 10.06
N GLY A 73 17.81 -17.52 8.78
CA GLY A 73 18.12 -18.90 8.38
C GLY A 73 19.61 -19.22 8.45
N GLU A 74 20.46 -18.19 8.52
CA GLU A 74 21.90 -18.34 8.59
C GLU A 74 22.38 -18.28 10.06
N ASP A 75 23.32 -19.14 10.40
CA ASP A 75 24.02 -19.06 11.68
C ASP A 75 24.88 -17.79 11.70
N VAL A 76 24.87 -17.08 12.84
CA VAL A 76 25.63 -15.83 13.01
C VAL A 76 26.65 -15.95 14.13
N GLN A 77 27.79 -15.29 13.95
CA GLN A 77 28.82 -15.21 14.98
C GLN A 77 28.56 -14.02 15.91
N LEU A 78 28.57 -14.28 17.22
CA LEU A 78 28.37 -13.27 18.26
C LEU A 78 29.59 -13.22 19.20
N ILE A 79 30.00 -12.02 19.60
CA ILE A 79 31.06 -11.81 20.59
C ILE A 79 30.44 -11.23 21.85
N ALA A 80 30.75 -11.81 23.02
CA ALA A 80 30.43 -11.25 24.32
C ALA A 80 31.67 -10.54 24.91
N LYS A 81 31.56 -9.24 25.22
CA LYS A 81 32.62 -8.44 25.84
C LYS A 81 32.05 -7.34 26.72
N ASP A 82 32.60 -7.17 27.92
CA ASP A 82 32.21 -6.14 28.89
C ASP A 82 30.69 -6.12 29.20
N GLY A 83 30.09 -7.31 29.29
CA GLY A 83 28.65 -7.47 29.53
C GLY A 83 27.74 -7.14 28.34
N LYS A 84 28.31 -6.94 27.14
CA LYS A 84 27.58 -6.64 25.90
C LYS A 84 27.78 -7.73 24.85
N ILE A 85 26.81 -7.88 23.96
CA ILE A 85 26.84 -8.83 22.83
C ILE A 85 26.94 -8.05 21.53
N TYR A 86 27.86 -8.45 20.64
CA TYR A 86 28.12 -7.82 19.36
C TYR A 86 27.98 -8.83 18.23
N TYR A 87 27.42 -8.40 17.09
CA TYR A 87 27.43 -9.16 15.85
C TYR A 87 28.82 -9.09 15.21
N LEU A 88 29.34 -10.25 14.81
CA LEU A 88 30.57 -10.34 14.03
C LEU A 88 30.19 -10.77 12.60
N PRO A 89 30.25 -9.87 11.60
CA PRO A 89 30.05 -10.27 10.22
C PRO A 89 31.17 -11.20 9.77
N GLU A 90 30.83 -12.24 9.00
CA GLU A 90 31.85 -13.02 8.31
C GLU A 90 32.62 -12.10 7.36
N SER A 91 33.96 -12.17 7.40
CA SER A 91 34.77 -11.46 6.43
C SER A 91 34.44 -12.00 5.04
N LYS A 92 33.77 -11.20 4.21
CA LYS A 92 33.69 -11.50 2.78
C LYS A 92 35.12 -11.38 2.26
N ALA A 93 35.80 -12.51 2.09
CA ALA A 93 37.04 -12.54 1.33
C ALA A 93 36.68 -12.07 -0.09
N GLU A 94 37.29 -10.97 -0.52
CA GLU A 94 37.27 -10.51 -1.92
C GLU A 94 37.96 -11.51 -2.86
#